data_AF-A0A7Y2GQ72-F1
#
_entry.id   AF-A0A7Y2GQ72-F1
#
_cell.length_a   1.000
_cell.length_b   1.000
_cell.length_c   1.000
_cell.angle_alpha   90.00
_cell.angle_beta   90.00
_cell.angle_gamma   90.00
#
_symmetry.space_group_name_H-M   'P 1'
#
loop_
_entity.id
_entity.type
_entity.pdbx_description
1 polymer ?
#
loop_
_entity_poly.entity_id
_entity_poly.type
_entity_poly.pdbx_seq_one_letter_code
_entity_poly.pdbx_strand_id
1 'polypeptide(L)'
;MKTLWITLLGTVLFFWSCKEKPENNVPEVQESVQELPKVKRLSPIISELVQFFSDTTLAEGADVNQIIAFKKIDNDDTIVEVDMDEGVSLYKSMMTPKNQEAFPIFEIRNTDTAILPISGKGFGGAIWAKVLIDRNTLEIKKIEFDHKAESEGYGAAMTRSSFENQFAGSVVNMEKNSFVLQKNIEERVDYGTPIDGISGATMTSEGVLDMVNEGLKKYKGYLVSLKK
;
A
#
# COMPACT_ATOMS: atom_id res chain seq x y z
N MET A 1 34.36 27.38 -65.09
CA MET A 1 35.75 26.94 -64.81
C MET A 1 35.70 25.61 -64.06
N LYS A 2 36.38 24.59 -64.59
CA LYS A 2 36.86 23.35 -63.94
C LYS A 2 35.79 22.38 -63.39
N THR A 3 35.39 21.35 -64.15
CA THR A 3 36.01 20.00 -64.34
C THR A 3 35.73 19.04 -63.18
N LEU A 4 34.94 17.98 -63.43
CA LEU A 4 35.34 16.55 -63.49
C LEU A 4 35.20 15.85 -62.12
N TRP A 5 34.79 14.60 -61.94
CA TRP A 5 34.14 13.56 -62.75
C TRP A 5 33.85 12.40 -61.77
N ILE A 6 32.65 11.83 -61.81
CA ILE A 6 32.34 10.45 -62.26
C ILE A 6 32.59 9.33 -61.23
N THR A 7 31.44 8.86 -60.74
CA THR A 7 30.95 7.56 -60.30
C THR A 7 31.71 6.25 -60.64
N LEU A 8 31.50 5.29 -59.73
CA LEU A 8 31.04 3.90 -59.94
C LEU A 8 32.06 2.73 -59.95
N LEU A 9 31.69 1.72 -59.13
CA LEU A 9 31.52 0.30 -59.49
C LEU A 9 32.55 -0.71 -58.95
N GLY A 10 32.02 -1.78 -58.34
CA GLY A 10 32.49 -3.14 -58.62
C GLY A 10 33.11 -3.92 -57.46
N THR A 11 32.30 -4.80 -56.88
CA THR A 11 32.64 -5.92 -55.97
C THR A 11 33.61 -6.94 -56.59
N VAL A 12 34.54 -7.50 -55.81
CA VAL A 12 35.02 -8.91 -55.93
C VAL A 12 35.46 -9.43 -54.54
N LEU A 13 34.87 -10.56 -54.11
CA LEU A 13 35.25 -11.40 -52.97
C LEU A 13 36.51 -12.21 -53.29
N PHE A 14 37.46 -12.39 -52.36
CA PHE A 14 38.24 -13.64 -52.24
C PHE A 14 38.81 -13.83 -50.83
N PHE A 15 38.39 -14.95 -50.24
CA PHE A 15 39.00 -15.81 -49.21
C PHE A 15 40.33 -15.40 -48.58
N TRP A 16 40.38 -15.40 -47.25
CA TRP A 16 41.61 -15.77 -46.54
C TRP A 16 41.37 -16.91 -45.54
N SER A 17 42.21 -17.91 -45.71
CA SER A 17 42.27 -19.22 -45.09
C SER A 17 42.85 -19.20 -43.67
N CYS A 18 42.41 -20.18 -42.89
CA CYS A 18 42.71 -20.48 -41.49
C CYS A 18 44.21 -20.64 -41.16
N LYS A 19 44.56 -20.35 -39.90
CA LYS A 19 45.72 -20.93 -39.22
C LYS A 19 45.36 -21.23 -37.76
N GLU A 20 45.21 -22.51 -37.45
CA GLU A 20 44.96 -23.03 -36.09
C GLU A 20 46.22 -22.94 -35.20
N LYS A 21 46.01 -22.81 -33.88
CA LYS A 21 47.00 -23.06 -32.83
C LYS A 21 46.32 -23.78 -31.64
N PRO A 22 47.08 -24.58 -30.88
CA PRO A 22 46.62 -25.87 -30.35
C PRO A 22 45.83 -25.82 -29.04
N GLU A 23 44.99 -26.85 -28.92
CA GLU A 23 44.18 -27.31 -27.80
C GLU A 23 45.01 -27.58 -26.53
N ASN A 24 44.71 -26.85 -25.45
CA ASN A 24 45.18 -27.19 -24.10
C ASN A 24 43.97 -27.69 -23.29
N ASN A 25 43.93 -29.00 -23.10
CA ASN A 25 42.95 -29.70 -22.29
C ASN A 25 43.12 -29.35 -20.81
N VAL A 26 42.27 -28.45 -20.30
CA VAL A 26 41.98 -28.33 -18.86
C VAL A 26 40.64 -29.00 -18.64
N PRO A 27 40.54 -30.07 -17.84
CA PRO A 27 39.27 -30.73 -17.60
C PRO A 27 38.30 -29.75 -16.92
N GLU A 28 37.15 -29.53 -17.56
CA GLU A 28 36.02 -28.79 -17.02
C GLU A 28 35.50 -29.55 -15.78
N VAL A 29 35.92 -29.10 -14.60
CA VAL A 29 35.23 -29.45 -13.37
C VAL A 29 33.87 -28.76 -13.46
N GLN A 30 32.85 -29.51 -13.86
CA GLN A 30 31.47 -29.11 -13.66
C GLN A 30 31.21 -29.05 -12.15
N GLU A 31 31.56 -27.92 -11.54
CA GLU A 31 30.92 -27.52 -10.29
C GLU A 31 29.47 -27.23 -10.65
N SER A 32 28.58 -28.16 -10.28
CA SER A 32 27.17 -27.85 -10.12
C SER A 32 27.05 -26.76 -9.06
N VAL A 33 27.13 -25.51 -9.51
CA VAL A 33 26.69 -24.36 -8.72
C VAL A 33 25.19 -24.56 -8.51
N GLN A 34 24.82 -25.28 -7.45
CA GLN A 34 23.49 -25.15 -6.89
C GLN A 34 23.35 -23.68 -6.52
N GLU A 35 22.55 -22.93 -7.30
CA GLU A 35 22.16 -21.58 -6.94
C GLU A 35 21.60 -21.64 -5.52
N LEU A 36 22.33 -21.06 -4.57
CA LEU A 36 21.79 -20.77 -3.25
C LEU A 36 20.50 -19.96 -3.49
N PRO A 37 19.37 -20.32 -2.85
CA PRO A 37 18.13 -19.61 -3.06
C PRO A 37 18.36 -18.13 -2.78
N LYS A 38 18.17 -17.26 -3.80
CA LYS A 38 18.23 -15.81 -3.62
C LYS A 38 17.35 -15.46 -2.43
N VAL A 39 17.95 -14.95 -1.36
CA VAL A 39 17.23 -14.46 -0.19
C VAL A 39 16.25 -13.40 -0.69
N LYS A 40 14.96 -13.74 -0.79
CA LYS A 40 13.91 -12.85 -1.30
C LYS A 40 13.73 -11.75 -0.26
N ARG A 41 14.41 -10.62 -0.46
CA ARG A 41 14.19 -9.42 0.38
C ARG A 41 12.71 -9.04 0.28
N LEU A 42 12.10 -8.79 1.44
CA LEU A 42 10.73 -8.33 1.52
C LEU A 42 10.56 -7.01 0.76
N SER A 43 9.41 -6.83 0.15
CA SER A 43 9.10 -5.54 -0.49
C SER A 43 8.96 -4.46 0.59
N PRO A 44 9.24 -3.18 0.25
CA PRO A 44 9.08 -2.07 1.20
C PRO A 44 7.67 -2.00 1.80
N ILE A 45 6.63 -2.28 1.00
CA ILE A 45 5.23 -2.28 1.44
C ILE A 45 4.96 -3.37 2.46
N ILE A 46 5.51 -4.58 2.27
CA ILE A 46 5.32 -5.64 3.26
C ILE A 46 6.02 -5.28 4.57
N SER A 47 7.20 -4.67 4.48
CA SER A 47 7.92 -4.20 5.67
C SER A 47 7.13 -3.10 6.39
N GLU A 48 6.54 -2.16 5.65
CA GLU A 48 5.66 -1.11 6.14
C GLU A 48 4.42 -1.70 6.85
N LEU A 49 3.72 -2.65 6.21
CA LEU A 49 2.54 -3.29 6.80
C LEU A 49 2.88 -4.01 8.10
N VAL A 50 4.03 -4.68 8.17
CA VAL A 50 4.42 -5.40 9.40
C VAL A 50 4.85 -4.46 10.51
N GLN A 51 5.64 -3.43 10.17
CA GLN A 51 6.01 -2.40 11.12
C GLN A 51 4.76 -1.70 11.67
N PHE A 52 3.73 -1.52 10.85
CA PHE A 52 2.50 -0.84 11.26
C PHE A 52 1.78 -1.54 12.43
N PHE A 53 1.63 -2.87 12.42
CA PHE A 53 0.89 -3.59 13.48
C PHE A 53 1.77 -4.14 14.61
N SER A 54 3.07 -4.34 14.38
CA SER A 54 3.96 -4.95 15.38
C SER A 54 4.93 -3.97 16.01
N ASP A 55 5.04 -2.74 15.48
CA ASP A 55 6.09 -1.76 15.79
C ASP A 55 7.52 -2.35 15.71
N THR A 56 7.70 -3.46 15.01
CA THR A 56 8.96 -4.21 14.85
C THR A 56 9.21 -4.56 13.39
N THR A 57 10.46 -4.82 13.04
CA THR A 57 10.81 -5.33 11.70
C THR A 57 10.79 -6.85 11.68
N LEU A 58 10.30 -7.45 10.60
CA LEU A 58 10.40 -8.90 10.41
C LEU A 58 11.86 -9.34 10.40
N ALA A 59 12.13 -10.47 11.07
CA ALA A 59 13.40 -11.16 10.94
C ALA A 59 13.61 -11.58 9.48
N GLU A 60 14.86 -11.55 9.02
CA GLU A 60 15.22 -12.01 7.68
C GLU A 60 14.79 -13.48 7.49
N GLY A 61 14.05 -13.76 6.41
CA GLY A 61 13.54 -15.09 6.10
C GLY A 61 12.19 -15.46 6.74
N ALA A 62 11.54 -14.55 7.47
CA ALA A 62 10.18 -14.78 7.97
C ALA A 62 9.19 -15.02 6.82
N ASP A 63 8.36 -16.06 6.95
CA ASP A 63 7.28 -16.35 6.00
C ASP A 63 6.08 -15.44 6.30
N VAL A 64 5.95 -14.38 5.51
CA VAL A 64 4.88 -13.37 5.64
C VAL A 64 3.49 -14.01 5.58
N ASN A 65 3.31 -15.10 4.82
CA ASN A 65 2.00 -15.76 4.71
C ASN A 65 1.58 -16.44 6.01
N GLN A 66 2.52 -16.70 6.94
CA GLN A 66 2.22 -17.20 8.28
C GLN A 66 1.82 -16.09 9.25
N ILE A 67 2.03 -14.83 8.87
CA ILE A 67 1.81 -13.65 9.71
C ILE A 67 0.60 -12.86 9.22
N ILE A 68 0.47 -12.71 7.90
CA ILE A 68 -0.59 -11.96 7.24
C ILE A 68 -1.35 -12.90 6.30
N ALA A 69 -2.68 -12.94 6.44
CA ALA A 69 -3.56 -13.44 5.39
C ALA A 69 -3.99 -12.27 4.50
N PHE A 70 -3.74 -12.40 3.20
CA PHE A 70 -4.12 -11.40 2.20
C PHE A 70 -5.49 -11.74 1.65
N LYS A 71 -6.44 -10.81 1.77
CA LYS A 71 -7.80 -10.96 1.27
C LYS A 71 -8.20 -9.73 0.48
N LYS A 72 -9.29 -9.85 -0.26
CA LYS A 72 -10.01 -8.70 -0.82
C LYS A 72 -11.51 -8.84 -0.56
N ILE A 73 -12.18 -7.70 -0.50
CA ILE A 73 -13.63 -7.57 -0.52
C ILE A 73 -14.04 -6.76 -1.75
N ASP A 74 -14.99 -7.24 -2.53
CA ASP A 74 -15.56 -6.49 -3.65
C ASP A 74 -16.81 -5.70 -3.24
N ASN A 75 -17.40 -4.98 -4.19
CA ASN A 75 -18.59 -4.17 -3.95
C ASN A 75 -19.86 -4.99 -3.62
N ASP A 76 -19.84 -6.30 -3.85
CA ASP A 76 -20.93 -7.22 -3.53
C ASP A 76 -20.69 -7.92 -2.17
N ASP A 77 -19.76 -7.40 -1.36
CA ASP A 77 -19.32 -7.97 -0.08
C ASP A 77 -18.73 -9.39 -0.21
N THR A 78 -18.29 -9.81 -1.40
CA THR A 78 -17.65 -11.11 -1.60
C THR A 78 -16.19 -11.05 -1.15
N ILE A 79 -15.83 -11.96 -0.25
CA ILE A 79 -14.49 -12.00 0.35
C ILE A 79 -13.73 -13.21 -0.17
N VAL A 80 -12.55 -12.98 -0.73
CA VAL A 80 -11.67 -14.05 -1.21
C VAL A 80 -10.25 -13.85 -0.70
N GLU A 81 -9.58 -14.95 -0.34
CA GLU A 81 -8.13 -14.96 -0.08
C GLU A 81 -7.39 -14.83 -1.41
N VAL A 82 -6.35 -14.01 -1.41
CA VAL A 82 -5.52 -13.70 -2.57
C VAL A 82 -4.06 -13.92 -2.22
N ASP A 83 -3.20 -13.98 -3.22
CA ASP A 83 -1.76 -14.01 -2.95
C ASP A 83 -1.23 -12.64 -2.51
N MET A 84 -0.01 -12.65 -1.96
CA MET A 84 0.67 -11.45 -1.47
C MET A 84 0.85 -10.38 -2.56
N ASP A 85 1.14 -10.79 -3.80
CA ASP A 85 1.44 -9.85 -4.88
C ASP A 85 0.17 -9.12 -5.33
N GLU A 86 -0.96 -9.82 -5.41
CA GLU A 86 -2.29 -9.22 -5.62
C GLU A 86 -2.68 -8.29 -4.47
N GLY A 87 -2.51 -8.72 -3.22
CA GLY A 87 -2.79 -7.89 -2.04
C GLY A 87 -1.98 -6.59 -2.02
N VAL A 88 -0.68 -6.66 -2.34
CA VAL A 88 0.19 -5.48 -2.47
C VAL A 88 -0.23 -4.59 -3.65
N SER A 89 -0.65 -5.18 -4.77
CA SER A 89 -1.14 -4.43 -5.93
C SER A 89 -2.39 -3.63 -5.60
N LEU A 90 -3.35 -4.25 -4.91
CA LEU A 90 -4.56 -3.59 -4.41
C LEU A 90 -4.24 -2.48 -3.40
N TYR A 91 -3.28 -2.69 -2.49
CA TYR A 91 -2.87 -1.61 -1.58
C TYR A 91 -2.32 -0.39 -2.33
N LYS A 92 -1.48 -0.60 -3.34
CA LYS A 92 -0.96 0.49 -4.16
C LYS A 92 -2.06 1.23 -4.92
N SER A 93 -3.09 0.52 -5.40
CA SER A 93 -4.18 1.17 -6.11
C SER A 93 -4.98 2.11 -5.21
N MET A 94 -5.06 1.84 -3.89
CA MET A 94 -5.71 2.73 -2.91
C MET A 94 -5.07 4.13 -2.86
N MET A 95 -3.79 4.27 -3.23
CA MET A 95 -3.05 5.54 -3.23
C MET A 95 -3.30 6.38 -4.49
N THR A 96 -4.23 5.96 -5.35
CA THR A 96 -4.54 6.60 -6.63
C THR A 96 -6.02 6.97 -6.71
N PRO A 97 -6.40 8.03 -7.47
CA PRO A 97 -7.78 8.52 -7.55
C PRO A 97 -8.73 7.63 -8.38
N LYS A 98 -8.49 6.32 -8.44
CA LYS A 98 -9.28 5.37 -9.24
C LYS A 98 -10.47 4.85 -8.43
N ASN A 99 -11.60 4.65 -9.11
CA ASN A 99 -12.68 3.84 -8.56
C ASN A 99 -12.18 2.41 -8.35
N GLN A 100 -12.22 1.96 -7.10
CA GLN A 100 -11.80 0.61 -6.73
C GLN A 100 -12.98 -0.34 -6.87
N GLU A 101 -12.76 -1.46 -7.54
CA GLU A 101 -13.75 -2.54 -7.64
C GLU A 101 -13.63 -3.54 -6.50
N ALA A 102 -12.46 -3.56 -5.84
CA ALA A 102 -12.19 -4.36 -4.66
C ALA A 102 -11.22 -3.64 -3.73
N PHE A 103 -11.31 -3.96 -2.44
CA PHE A 103 -10.53 -3.37 -1.36
C PHE A 103 -9.71 -4.46 -0.66
N PRO A 104 -8.41 -4.22 -0.41
CA PRO A 104 -7.57 -5.20 0.26
C PRO A 104 -7.90 -5.29 1.76
N ILE A 105 -7.78 -6.49 2.31
CA ILE A 105 -7.87 -6.77 3.75
C ILE A 105 -6.60 -7.55 4.13
N PHE A 106 -5.87 -7.07 5.13
CA PHE A 106 -4.69 -7.77 5.66
C PHE A 106 -4.99 -8.27 7.07
N GLU A 107 -5.38 -9.53 7.18
CA GLU A 107 -5.65 -10.14 8.49
C GLU A 107 -4.35 -10.55 9.17
N ILE A 108 -4.17 -10.13 10.41
CA ILE A 108 -3.01 -10.54 11.20
C ILE A 108 -3.32 -11.89 11.83
N ARG A 109 -2.65 -12.94 11.36
CA ARG A 109 -2.89 -14.32 11.82
C ARG A 109 -2.64 -14.43 13.32
N ASN A 110 -3.41 -15.31 13.97
CA ASN A 110 -3.39 -15.52 15.43
C ASN A 110 -3.79 -14.29 16.26
N THR A 111 -4.46 -13.31 15.65
CA THR A 111 -5.06 -12.17 16.35
C THR A 111 -6.47 -11.91 15.82
N ASP A 112 -7.22 -11.06 16.53
CA ASP A 112 -8.51 -10.56 16.07
C ASP A 112 -8.39 -9.28 15.24
N THR A 113 -7.18 -8.90 14.80
CA THR A 113 -6.95 -7.62 14.12
C THR A 113 -6.76 -7.77 12.61
N ALA A 114 -7.11 -6.71 11.87
CA ALA A 114 -6.81 -6.57 10.46
C ALA A 114 -6.40 -5.13 10.12
N ILE A 115 -5.57 -4.98 9.10
CA ILE A 115 -5.29 -3.68 8.48
C ILE A 115 -6.27 -3.48 7.33
N LEU A 116 -7.01 -2.37 7.38
CA LEU A 116 -7.96 -1.93 6.37
C LEU A 116 -7.46 -0.63 5.74
N PRO A 117 -6.93 -0.68 4.51
CA PRO A 117 -6.59 0.52 3.77
C PRO A 117 -7.83 1.31 3.36
N ILE A 118 -7.81 2.62 3.50
CA ILE A 118 -8.89 3.51 3.05
C ILE A 118 -8.29 4.66 2.25
N SER A 119 -9.08 5.22 1.33
CA SER A 119 -8.65 6.35 0.53
C SER A 119 -9.78 7.32 0.25
N GLY A 120 -9.40 8.56 0.01
CA GLY A 120 -10.31 9.68 -0.18
C GLY A 120 -9.64 10.86 -0.86
N LYS A 121 -10.29 12.02 -0.78
CA LYS A 121 -9.85 13.25 -1.42
C LYS A 121 -9.64 14.33 -0.37
N GLY A 122 -8.40 14.81 -0.26
CA GLY A 122 -8.05 16.02 0.46
C GLY A 122 -8.19 17.27 -0.44
N PHE A 123 -7.68 18.39 0.03
CA PHE A 123 -7.71 19.65 -0.71
C PHE A 123 -6.70 19.66 -1.87
N GLY A 124 -5.45 19.31 -1.58
CA GLY A 124 -4.33 19.27 -2.53
C GLY A 124 -4.25 17.99 -3.35
N GLY A 125 -4.83 16.88 -2.89
CA GLY A 125 -4.82 15.64 -3.67
C GLY A 125 -5.46 14.43 -2.99
N ALA A 126 -5.13 13.25 -3.50
CA ALA A 126 -5.54 11.99 -2.86
C ALA A 126 -4.93 11.87 -1.46
N ILE A 127 -5.71 11.34 -0.54
CA ILE A 127 -5.32 11.01 0.83
C ILE A 127 -5.65 9.53 1.07
N TRP A 128 -4.90 8.87 1.92
CA TRP A 128 -5.17 7.48 2.31
C TRP A 128 -4.76 7.22 3.75
N ALA A 129 -5.24 6.11 4.30
CA ALA A 129 -4.85 5.66 5.62
C ALA A 129 -4.74 4.14 5.69
N LYS A 130 -3.87 3.65 6.57
CA LYS A 130 -3.91 2.28 7.09
C LYS A 130 -4.66 2.30 8.41
N VAL A 131 -5.69 1.47 8.57
CA VAL A 131 -6.44 1.36 9.82
C VAL A 131 -6.26 -0.04 10.41
N LEU A 132 -5.59 -0.15 11.56
CA LEU A 132 -5.56 -1.39 12.33
C LEU A 132 -6.82 -1.45 13.18
N ILE A 133 -7.71 -2.38 12.88
CA ILE A 133 -8.98 -2.55 13.58
C ILE A 133 -9.05 -3.90 14.28
N ASP A 134 -9.65 -3.92 15.47
CA ASP A 134 -10.10 -5.14 16.12
C ASP A 134 -11.45 -5.56 15.54
N ARG A 135 -11.51 -6.75 14.96
CA ARG A 135 -12.65 -7.23 14.16
C ARG A 135 -13.86 -7.59 15.01
N ASN A 136 -13.65 -7.90 16.28
CA ASN A 136 -14.72 -8.30 17.20
C ASN A 136 -15.39 -7.07 17.81
N THR A 137 -14.58 -6.12 18.25
CA THR A 137 -15.02 -4.90 18.95
C THR A 137 -15.32 -3.74 18.01
N LEU A 138 -14.75 -3.75 16.79
CA LEU A 138 -14.70 -2.63 15.85
C LEU A 138 -13.88 -1.43 16.36
N GLU A 139 -13.00 -1.65 17.33
CA GLU A 139 -12.13 -0.62 17.86
C GLU A 139 -10.94 -0.35 16.91
N ILE A 140 -10.69 0.92 16.58
CA ILE A 140 -9.47 1.33 15.90
C ILE A 140 -8.32 1.27 16.89
N LYS A 141 -7.39 0.33 16.69
CA LYS A 141 -6.17 0.18 17.49
C LYS A 141 -5.09 1.19 17.09
N LYS A 142 -4.99 1.46 15.79
CA LYS A 142 -4.02 2.40 15.20
C LYS A 142 -4.52 2.90 13.85
N ILE A 143 -4.21 4.14 13.51
CA ILE A 143 -4.41 4.68 12.17
C ILE A 143 -3.17 5.49 11.78
N GLU A 144 -2.73 5.36 10.53
CA GLU A 144 -1.67 6.19 9.97
C GLU A 144 -2.15 6.77 8.65
N PHE A 145 -2.04 8.10 8.51
CA PHE A 145 -2.46 8.82 7.31
C PHE A 145 -1.26 9.15 6.41
N ASP A 146 -1.54 9.31 5.13
CA ASP A 146 -0.59 9.81 4.15
C ASP A 146 -1.33 10.46 2.97
N HIS A 147 -0.62 11.19 2.12
CA HIS A 147 -1.21 12.03 1.10
C HIS A 147 -0.32 12.20 -0.12
N LYS A 148 -0.96 12.52 -1.25
CA LYS A 148 -0.23 12.77 -2.49
C LYS A 148 0.40 14.17 -2.53
N ALA A 149 -0.32 15.19 -2.07
CA ALA A 149 0.02 16.59 -2.37
C ALA A 149 -0.59 17.62 -1.41
N GLU A 150 -0.96 17.22 -0.19
CA GLU A 150 -1.35 18.22 0.82
C GLU A 150 -0.15 19.11 1.20
N SER A 151 -0.43 20.35 1.57
CA SER A 151 0.62 21.33 1.88
C SER A 151 1.22 21.11 3.26
N GLU A 152 2.55 21.14 3.33
CA GLU A 152 3.33 21.09 4.58
C GLU A 152 2.92 22.20 5.56
N GLY A 153 2.78 21.85 6.83
CA GLY A 153 2.31 22.78 7.87
C GLY A 153 0.81 23.08 7.86
N TYR A 154 0.07 22.59 6.84
CA TYR A 154 -1.38 22.64 6.74
C TYR A 154 -1.93 21.21 6.64
N GLY A 155 -2.59 20.83 5.53
CA GLY A 155 -3.23 19.53 5.37
C GLY A 155 -2.30 18.33 5.60
N ALA A 156 -1.00 18.45 5.29
CA ALA A 156 -0.02 17.40 5.54
C ALA A 156 0.13 17.04 7.03
N ALA A 157 -0.28 17.93 7.95
CA ALA A 157 -0.25 17.67 9.38
C ALA A 157 -1.17 16.51 9.81
N MET A 158 -2.00 15.96 8.93
CA MET A 158 -2.76 14.73 9.19
C MET A 158 -1.86 13.53 9.53
N THR A 159 -0.62 13.51 9.01
CA THR A 159 0.35 12.41 9.21
C THR A 159 1.08 12.49 10.57
N ARG A 160 0.72 13.48 11.39
CA ARG A 160 1.30 13.64 12.72
C ARG A 160 0.56 12.78 13.72
N SER A 161 1.30 12.15 14.61
CA SER A 161 0.75 11.34 15.70
C SER A 161 -0.27 12.09 16.57
N SER A 162 -0.11 13.41 16.75
CA SER A 162 -1.09 14.24 17.47
C SER A 162 -2.48 14.24 16.84
N PHE A 163 -2.58 14.09 15.53
CA PHE A 163 -3.84 14.01 14.82
C PHE A 163 -4.33 12.55 14.73
N GLU A 164 -3.44 11.61 14.38
CA GLU A 164 -3.74 10.17 14.30
C GLU A 164 -4.27 9.59 15.62
N ASN A 165 -3.68 9.98 16.74
CA ASN A 165 -4.07 9.46 18.06
C ASN A 165 -5.48 9.86 18.49
N GLN A 166 -6.13 10.83 17.82
CA GLN A 166 -7.52 11.19 18.11
C GLN A 166 -8.52 10.09 17.69
N PHE A 167 -8.11 9.17 16.79
CA PHE A 167 -8.96 8.08 16.31
C PHE A 167 -8.76 6.79 17.11
N ALA A 168 -7.58 6.59 17.71
CA ALA A 168 -7.24 5.37 18.44
C ALA A 168 -8.17 5.16 19.65
N GLY A 169 -8.57 3.91 19.88
CA GLY A 169 -9.53 3.53 20.92
C GLY A 169 -11.00 3.80 20.58
N SER A 170 -11.30 4.45 19.45
CA SER A 170 -12.68 4.68 19.02
C SER A 170 -13.30 3.42 18.42
N VAL A 171 -14.55 3.14 18.79
CA VAL A 171 -15.34 2.05 18.20
C VAL A 171 -16.11 2.56 16.98
N VAL A 172 -15.88 1.92 15.83
CA VAL A 172 -16.49 2.30 14.56
C VAL A 172 -17.96 1.88 14.53
N ASN A 173 -18.81 2.81 14.13
CA ASN A 173 -20.20 2.59 13.80
C ASN A 173 -20.37 2.37 12.29
N MET A 174 -20.99 1.25 11.92
CA MET A 174 -21.20 0.87 10.51
C MET A 174 -22.48 1.44 9.87
N GLU A 175 -23.31 2.12 10.65
CA GLU A 175 -24.59 2.69 10.19
C GLU A 175 -24.58 4.22 10.15
N LYS A 176 -23.79 4.86 11.01
CA LYS A 176 -23.65 6.32 11.10
C LYS A 176 -22.20 6.74 11.13
N ASN A 177 -21.95 8.02 10.94
CA ASN A 177 -20.61 8.57 11.06
C ASN A 177 -20.08 8.39 12.49
N SER A 178 -18.89 7.82 12.56
CA SER A 178 -18.17 7.58 13.81
C SER A 178 -17.40 8.82 14.24
N PHE A 179 -16.95 9.62 13.28
CA PHE A 179 -16.11 10.79 13.52
C PHE A 179 -16.73 12.06 12.94
N VAL A 180 -16.57 13.16 13.64
CA VAL A 180 -17.16 14.47 13.30
C VAL A 180 -16.16 15.58 13.59
N LEU A 181 -16.16 16.62 12.75
CA LEU A 181 -15.23 17.73 12.93
C LEU A 181 -15.67 18.58 14.12
N GLN A 182 -14.77 18.78 15.07
CA GLN A 182 -14.97 19.73 16.16
C GLN A 182 -14.86 21.15 15.60
N LYS A 183 -16.00 21.83 15.43
CA LYS A 183 -16.03 23.17 14.82
C LYS A 183 -15.76 24.29 15.83
N ASN A 184 -16.20 24.14 17.07
CA ASN A 184 -15.99 25.11 18.17
C ASN A 184 -15.85 24.37 19.50
N ILE A 185 -14.95 24.81 20.39
CA ILE A 185 -14.76 24.19 21.73
C ILE A 185 -16.06 24.23 22.57
N GLU A 186 -16.94 25.21 22.33
CA GLU A 186 -18.19 25.41 23.06
C GLU A 186 -19.36 24.58 22.51
N GLU A 187 -19.30 24.13 21.25
CA GLU A 187 -20.32 23.29 20.64
C GLU A 187 -19.88 21.83 20.72
N ARG A 188 -20.32 21.13 21.77
CA ARG A 188 -20.16 19.68 21.84
C ARG A 188 -20.97 19.03 20.71
N VAL A 189 -20.34 18.12 19.98
CA VAL A 189 -21.07 17.24 19.09
C VAL A 189 -21.63 16.08 19.91
N ASP A 190 -22.96 15.96 19.95
CA ASP A 190 -23.66 14.95 20.76
C ASP A 190 -23.61 13.54 20.15
N TYR A 191 -22.97 13.38 18.99
CA TYR A 191 -22.87 12.10 18.29
C TYR A 191 -21.49 11.91 17.65
N GLY A 192 -20.97 10.68 17.71
CA GLY A 192 -19.64 10.35 17.19
C GLY A 192 -18.51 10.88 18.08
N THR A 193 -17.28 10.47 17.75
CA THR A 193 -16.06 10.99 18.35
C THR A 193 -15.71 12.32 17.69
N PRO A 194 -15.68 13.44 18.43
CA PRO A 194 -15.21 14.71 17.89
C PRO A 194 -13.71 14.64 17.61
N ILE A 195 -13.32 15.17 16.45
CA ILE A 195 -11.92 15.27 16.02
C ILE A 195 -11.58 16.74 15.83
N ASP A 196 -10.51 17.19 16.47
CA ASP A 196 -9.94 18.52 16.25
C ASP A 196 -9.34 18.58 14.85
N GLY A 197 -9.86 19.51 14.05
CA GLY A 197 -9.39 19.76 12.70
C GLY A 197 -7.96 20.28 12.65
N ILE A 198 -7.35 20.16 11.49
CA ILE A 198 -6.03 20.71 11.21
C ILE A 198 -6.17 22.22 10.96
N SER A 199 -5.49 23.01 11.79
CA SER A 199 -5.52 24.48 11.69
C SER A 199 -5.16 24.97 10.29
N GLY A 200 -6.03 25.78 9.70
CA GLY A 200 -5.86 26.34 8.35
C GLY A 200 -6.08 25.33 7.20
N ALA A 201 -6.55 24.11 7.48
CA ALA A 201 -6.78 23.06 6.50
C ALA A 201 -8.15 22.40 6.68
N THR A 202 -9.22 23.21 6.75
CA THR A 202 -10.59 22.73 6.97
C THR A 202 -11.03 21.71 5.91
N MET A 203 -10.80 22.00 4.63
CA MET A 203 -11.18 21.10 3.53
C MET A 203 -10.48 19.73 3.63
N THR A 204 -9.21 19.72 4.01
CA THR A 204 -8.45 18.47 4.23
C THR A 204 -8.97 17.73 5.45
N SER A 205 -9.31 18.44 6.52
CA SER A 205 -9.86 17.85 7.75
C SER A 205 -11.21 17.17 7.47
N GLU A 206 -12.10 17.85 6.75
CA GLU A 206 -13.38 17.27 6.31
C GLU A 206 -13.15 16.05 5.41
N GLY A 207 -12.24 16.16 4.43
CA GLY A 207 -11.90 15.04 3.53
C GLY A 207 -11.36 13.81 4.27
N VAL A 208 -10.57 13.99 5.33
CA VAL A 208 -10.11 12.89 6.19
C VAL A 208 -11.28 12.22 6.91
N LEU A 209 -12.17 12.99 7.52
CA LEU A 209 -13.31 12.42 8.24
C LEU A 209 -14.26 11.69 7.31
N ASP A 210 -14.51 12.23 6.13
CA ASP A 210 -15.28 11.56 5.09
C ASP A 210 -14.60 10.26 4.66
N MET A 211 -13.27 10.29 4.43
CA MET A 211 -12.49 9.10 4.09
C MET A 211 -12.59 8.03 5.17
N VAL A 212 -12.46 8.37 6.45
CA VAL A 212 -12.53 7.39 7.55
C VAL A 212 -13.95 6.83 7.68
N ASN A 213 -14.96 7.70 7.72
CA ASN A 213 -16.35 7.28 7.90
C ASN A 213 -16.87 6.43 6.73
N GLU A 214 -16.65 6.87 5.49
CA GLU A 214 -17.15 6.16 4.31
C GLU A 214 -16.23 5.03 3.89
N GLY A 215 -14.92 5.19 4.04
CA GLY A 215 -13.93 4.17 3.70
C GLY A 215 -14.10 2.90 4.53
N LEU A 216 -14.33 3.03 5.84
CA LEU A 216 -14.55 1.86 6.71
C LEU A 216 -15.88 1.15 6.44
N LYS A 217 -16.93 1.87 6.01
CA LYS A 217 -18.22 1.27 5.63
C LYS A 217 -18.10 0.34 4.42
N LYS A 218 -17.10 0.53 3.55
CA LYS A 218 -16.82 -0.38 2.42
C LYS A 218 -16.39 -1.78 2.87
N TYR A 219 -16.03 -1.94 4.15
CA TYR A 219 -15.68 -3.21 4.76
C TYR A 219 -16.82 -3.78 5.62
N LYS A 220 -18.05 -3.27 5.49
CA LYS A 220 -19.18 -3.67 6.35
C LYS A 220 -19.47 -5.17 6.24
N GLY A 221 -19.53 -5.75 5.05
CA GLY A 221 -19.75 -7.19 4.88
C GLY A 221 -18.69 -8.04 5.59
N TYR A 222 -17.45 -7.57 5.59
CA TYR A 222 -16.34 -8.20 6.31
C TYR A 222 -16.48 -8.07 7.83
N LEU A 223 -16.71 -6.86 8.35
CA LEU A 223 -16.68 -6.59 9.78
C LEU A 223 -17.95 -7.03 10.52
N VAL A 224 -19.09 -7.15 9.82
CA VAL A 224 -20.36 -7.59 10.42
C VAL A 224 -20.56 -9.11 10.33
N SER A 225 -20.04 -9.76 9.29
CA SER A 225 -20.16 -11.24 9.15
C SER A 225 -19.46 -12.01 10.28
N LEU A 226 -18.47 -11.40 10.94
CA LEU A 226 -17.71 -11.96 12.05
C LEU A 226 -18.43 -11.89 13.41
N LYS A 227 -19.55 -11.18 13.53
CA LYS A 227 -20.31 -11.04 14.80
C LYS A 227 -21.35 -12.15 15.05
N LYS A 228 -21.28 -13.27 14.31
CA LYS A 228 -22.13 -14.46 14.51
C LYS A 228 -21.39 -15.55 15.25
#